data_AF-A0AAU9Y1D1-F1
#
_entry.id   AF-A0AAU9Y1D1-F1
#
_cell.length_a   1.000
_cell.length_b   1.000
_cell.length_c   1.000
_cell.angle_alpha   90.00
_cell.angle_beta   90.00
_cell.angle_gamma   90.00
#
_symmetry.space_group_name_H-M   'P 1'
#
loop_
_entity.id
_entity.type
_entity.pdbx_description
1 polymer ?
#
loop_
_entity_poly.entity_id
_entity_poly.type
_entity_poly.pdbx_seq_one_letter_code
_entity_poly.pdbx_strand_id
1 'polypeptide(L)'
;RFQDIFPAFKSLKLEAVINSRSLYLHVRRVMNALENAAFSLYDEEVFIEYLRNLGERHKTWPVRLEHFDVCILLCRSRLLTNTYCCIALYSNVNCRRGQYRAI
;
A
#
# COMPACT_ATOMS: atom_id res chain seq x y z
N ARG A 1 -9.88 8.43 10.56
CA ARG A 1 -9.78 9.47 9.50
C ARG A 1 -8.38 9.39 8.89
N PHE A 2 -8.14 9.77 7.62
CA PHE A 2 -6.79 9.61 7.02
C PHE A 2 -5.70 10.36 7.80
N GLN A 3 -6.06 11.45 8.48
CA GLN A 3 -5.19 12.25 9.34
C GLN A 3 -4.65 11.47 10.55
N ASP A 4 -5.30 10.37 10.94
CA ASP A 4 -4.85 9.52 12.05
C ASP A 4 -3.74 8.54 11.61
N ILE A 5 -3.61 8.29 10.30
CA ILE A 5 -2.55 7.44 9.72
C ILE A 5 -1.26 8.25 9.55
N PHE A 6 -1.38 9.55 9.27
CA PHE A 6 -0.26 10.44 9.03
C PHE A 6 -0.12 11.44 10.19
N PRO A 7 0.81 11.23 11.15
CA PRO A 7 1.02 12.10 12.30
C PRO A 7 1.23 13.57 11.91
N ALA A 8 1.88 13.81 10.76
CA ALA A 8 2.11 15.15 10.22
C ALA A 8 0.83 15.92 9.86
N PHE A 9 -0.30 15.22 9.72
CA PHE A 9 -1.61 15.80 9.41
C PHE A 9 -2.57 15.76 10.60
N LYS A 10 -2.12 15.21 11.74
CA LYS A 10 -2.92 15.16 12.97
C LYS A 10 -3.27 16.59 13.39
N SER A 11 -4.54 16.82 13.67
CA SER A 11 -5.11 18.13 14.08
C SER A 11 -5.15 19.21 12.99
N LEU A 12 -4.70 18.95 11.76
CA LEU A 12 -4.86 19.91 10.67
C LEU A 12 -6.29 19.86 10.10
N LYS A 13 -6.82 21.02 9.68
CA LYS A 13 -8.04 21.06 8.87
C LYS A 13 -7.78 20.46 7.48
N LEU A 14 -8.79 19.85 6.86
CA LEU A 14 -8.67 19.23 5.54
C LEU A 14 -8.05 20.17 4.50
N GLU A 15 -8.52 21.42 4.45
CA GLU A 15 -8.02 22.46 3.55
C GLU A 15 -6.51 22.72 3.73
N ALA A 16 -6.04 22.75 4.98
CA ALA A 16 -4.63 22.93 5.27
C ALA A 16 -3.79 21.71 4.83
N VAL A 17 -4.34 20.50 4.91
CA VAL A 17 -3.66 19.28 4.46
C VAL A 17 -3.57 19.22 2.94
N ILE A 18 -4.66 19.53 2.22
CA ILE A 18 -4.71 19.51 0.75
C ILE A 18 -3.71 20.50 0.15
N ASN A 19 -3.56 21.67 0.77
CA ASN A 19 -2.61 22.69 0.35
C ASN A 19 -1.20 22.51 0.93
N SER A 20 -0.93 21.42 1.66
CA SER A 20 0.37 21.23 2.32
C SER A 20 1.45 20.70 1.37
N ARG A 21 2.66 21.25 1.50
CA ARG A 21 3.85 20.72 0.82
C ARG A 21 4.13 19.26 1.19
N SER A 22 3.84 18.87 2.42
CA SER A 22 4.06 17.50 2.90
C SER A 22 3.18 16.50 2.14
N LEU A 23 1.90 16.81 1.92
CA LEU A 23 1.02 15.98 1.10
C LEU A 23 1.53 15.90 -0.35
N TYR A 24 1.88 17.03 -0.96
CA TYR A 24 2.42 17.05 -2.32
C TYR A 24 3.65 16.14 -2.48
N LEU A 25 4.63 16.24 -1.58
CA LEU A 25 5.83 15.40 -1.62
C LEU A 25 5.52 13.93 -1.36
N HIS A 26 4.54 13.64 -0.50
CA HIS A 26 4.09 12.27 -0.26
C HIS A 26 3.43 11.67 -1.51
N VAL A 27 2.50 12.39 -2.13
CA VAL A 27 1.83 11.97 -3.38
C VAL A 27 2.87 11.71 -4.47
N ARG A 28 3.87 12.58 -4.65
CA ARG A 28 4.97 12.33 -5.61
C ARG A 28 5.71 11.02 -5.34
N ARG A 29 6.03 10.71 -4.08
CA ARG A 29 6.69 9.44 -3.71
C ARG A 29 5.78 8.24 -3.96
N VAL A 30 4.48 8.38 -3.72
CA VAL A 30 3.49 7.34 -4.03
C VAL A 30 3.45 7.09 -5.53
N MET A 31 3.29 8.13 -6.36
CA MET A 31 3.25 7.99 -7.82
C MET A 31 4.53 7.36 -8.38
N ASN A 32 5.70 7.76 -7.89
CA ASN A 32 6.98 7.14 -8.28
C ASN A 32 7.06 5.66 -7.84
N ALA A 33 6.46 5.30 -6.70
CA ALA A 33 6.43 3.91 -6.27
C ALA A 33 5.49 3.06 -7.16
N LEU A 34 4.35 3.62 -7.59
CA LEU A 34 3.47 2.99 -8.56
C LEU A 34 4.16 2.83 -9.92
N GLU A 35 4.86 3.85 -10.40
CA GLU A 35 5.59 3.80 -11.67
C GLU A 35 6.68 2.72 -11.63
N ASN A 36 7.48 2.66 -10.56
CA ASN A 36 8.48 1.60 -10.39
C ASN A 36 7.86 0.20 -10.34
N ALA A 37 6.71 0.04 -9.68
CA ALA A 37 5.97 -1.21 -9.67
C ALA A 37 5.47 -1.59 -11.08
N ALA A 38 5.03 -0.61 -11.87
CA ALA A 38 4.61 -0.83 -13.25
C ALA A 38 5.79 -1.21 -14.15
N PHE A 39 6.97 -0.62 -13.95
CA PHE A 39 8.19 -0.99 -14.67
C PHE A 39 8.69 -2.39 -14.32
N SER A 40 8.52 -2.84 -13.08
CA SER A 40 8.91 -4.21 -12.70
C SER A 40 7.93 -5.28 -13.17
N LEU A 41 6.77 -4.94 -13.75
CA LEU A 41 5.80 -5.93 -14.24
C LEU A 41 6.35 -6.89 -15.32
N TYR A 42 7.45 -6.55 -15.98
CA TYR A 42 8.08 -7.41 -16.97
C TYR A 42 8.91 -8.55 -16.37
N ASP A 43 9.17 -8.50 -15.05
CA ASP A 43 9.92 -9.49 -14.29
C ASP A 43 9.18 -9.80 -12.99
N GLU A 44 8.58 -10.99 -12.90
CA GLU A 44 7.74 -11.38 -11.77
C GLU A 44 8.52 -11.39 -10.45
N GLU A 45 9.77 -11.84 -10.44
CA GLU A 45 10.59 -11.92 -9.21
C GLU A 45 10.91 -10.52 -8.70
N VAL A 46 11.32 -9.62 -9.59
CA VAL A 46 11.58 -8.21 -9.26
C VAL A 46 10.31 -7.51 -8.79
N PHE A 47 9.16 -7.79 -9.42
CA PHE A 47 7.88 -7.23 -9.01
C PHE A 47 7.48 -7.69 -7.60
N ILE A 48 7.58 -9.00 -7.32
CA ILE A 48 7.27 -9.57 -6.00
C ILE A 48 8.18 -8.98 -4.92
N GLU A 49 9.49 -8.92 -5.18
CA GLU A 49 10.44 -8.34 -4.23
C GLU A 49 10.17 -6.86 -3.98
N TYR A 50 9.86 -6.10 -5.03
CA TYR A 50 9.50 -4.69 -4.93
C TYR A 50 8.27 -4.49 -4.01
N LEU A 51 7.21 -5.26 -4.24
CA LEU A 51 6.00 -5.20 -3.41
C LEU A 51 6.28 -5.62 -1.97
N ARG A 52 7.12 -6.65 -1.74
CA ARG A 52 7.52 -7.08 -0.39
C ARG A 52 8.24 -5.96 0.35
N ASN A 53 9.20 -5.30 -0.29
CA ASN A 53 9.96 -4.19 0.28
C ASN A 53 9.07 -2.96 0.53
N LEU A 54 8.10 -2.69 -0.35
CA LEU A 54 7.09 -1.66 -0.13
C LEU A 54 6.24 -1.99 1.10
N GLY A 55 5.75 -3.22 1.21
CA GLY A 55 4.97 -3.70 2.34
C GLY A 55 5.74 -3.63 3.67
N GLU A 56 7.02 -4.02 3.68
CA GLU A 56 7.86 -3.97 4.89
C GLU A 56 7.92 -2.55 5.48
N ARG A 57 8.09 -1.54 4.62
CA ARG A 57 8.10 -0.11 5.03
C ARG A 57 6.76 0.39 5.56
N HIS A 58 5.67 -0.32 5.27
CA HIS A 58 4.31 0.03 5.72
C HIS A 58 3.92 -0.64 7.04
N LYS A 59 4.67 -1.65 7.53
CA LYS A 59 4.36 -2.36 8.79
C LYS A 59 4.38 -1.46 10.03
N THR A 60 5.14 -0.36 10.00
CA THR A 60 5.23 0.59 11.11
C THR A 60 4.06 1.56 11.17
N TRP A 61 3.18 1.54 10.15
CA TRP A 61 2.03 2.43 10.04
C TRP A 61 0.74 1.69 10.35
N PRO A 62 -0.27 2.35 10.95
CA PRO A 62 -1.56 1.74 11.25
C PRO A 62 -2.45 1.64 9.98
N VAL A 63 -1.92 1.02 8.92
CA VAL A 63 -2.62 0.83 7.65
C VAL A 63 -3.36 -0.51 7.63
N ARG A 64 -4.60 -0.51 7.12
CA ARG A 64 -5.44 -1.69 6.89
C ARG A 64 -5.48 -2.02 5.40
N LEU A 65 -5.94 -3.23 5.06
CA LEU A 65 -6.05 -3.69 3.68
C LEU A 65 -6.90 -2.76 2.80
N GLU A 66 -8.00 -2.24 3.35
CA GLU A 66 -8.90 -1.27 2.68
C GLU A 66 -8.19 0.01 2.20
N HIS A 67 -7.05 0.38 2.81
CA HIS A 67 -6.29 1.56 2.36
C HIS A 67 -5.50 1.29 1.08
N PHE A 68 -5.44 0.04 0.61
CA PHE A 68 -4.71 -0.38 -0.59
C PHE A 68 -5.65 -0.76 -1.75
N ASP A 69 -6.96 -0.54 -1.64
CA ASP A 69 -7.95 -0.94 -2.66
C ASP A 69 -7.62 -0.41 -4.07
N VAL A 70 -7.14 0.84 -4.16
CA VAL A 70 -6.70 1.43 -5.44
C VAL A 70 -5.52 0.65 -6.04
N CYS A 71 -4.56 0.23 -5.22
CA CYS A 71 -3.42 -0.58 -5.66
C CYS A 71 -3.88 -1.97 -6.12
N ILE A 72 -4.84 -2.57 -5.41
CA ILE A 72 -5.43 -3.87 -5.75
C ILE A 72 -6.14 -3.80 -7.11
N LEU A 73 -6.91 -2.75 -7.38
CA LEU A 73 -7.60 -2.54 -8.65
C LEU A 73 -6.63 -2.39 -9.82
N LEU A 74 -5.55 -1.64 -9.64
CA LEU A 74 -4.52 -1.47 -10.68
C LEU A 74 -3.84 -2.80 -11.03
N CYS A 75 -3.52 -3.61 -10.02
CA CYS A 75 -2.89 -4.92 -10.23
C CYS A 75 -3.85 -5.94 -10.87
N ARG A 76 -5.17 -5.88 -10.58
CA ARG A 76 -6.17 -6.82 -11.13
C ARG A 76 -6.26 -6.79 -12.66
N SER A 77 -5.99 -5.64 -13.31
CA SER A 77 -6.11 -5.50 -14.76
C SER A 77 -5.09 -6.32 -15.56
N ARG A 78 -3.99 -6.79 -14.94
CA ARG A 78 -2.95 -7.61 -15.60
C ARG A 78 -2.63 -8.94 -14.88
N LEU A 79 -3.18 -9.19 -13.69
CA LEU A 79 -2.93 -10.41 -12.91
C LEU A 79 -3.79 -11.62 -13.30
N LEU A 80 -4.52 -11.58 -14.42
CA LEU A 80 -5.47 -12.63 -14.82
C LEU A 80 -4.85 -13.97 -15.26
N THR A 81 -3.54 -14.17 -15.13
CA THR A 81 -2.90 -15.42 -15.57
C THR A 81 -1.91 -16.08 -14.62
N ASN A 82 -1.80 -15.71 -13.32
CA ASN A 82 -1.40 -16.64 -12.22
C ASN A 82 -0.97 -16.00 -10.87
N THR A 83 -0.83 -14.68 -10.73
CA THR A 83 -0.21 -14.13 -9.50
C THR A 83 -1.23 -13.59 -8.50
N TYR A 84 -1.95 -14.49 -7.83
CA TYR A 84 -2.77 -14.19 -6.64
C TYR A 84 -1.92 -13.91 -5.37
N CYS A 85 -0.59 -13.91 -5.45
CA CYS A 85 0.24 -14.19 -4.28
C CYS A 85 0.71 -12.97 -3.47
N CYS A 86 0.97 -11.81 -4.06
CA CYS A 86 1.77 -10.78 -3.37
C CYS A 86 0.99 -9.95 -2.32
N ILE A 87 -0.26 -9.60 -2.62
CA ILE A 87 -1.14 -8.86 -1.67
C ILE A 87 -1.78 -9.82 -0.65
N ALA A 88 -2.02 -11.08 -1.05
CA ALA A 88 -2.41 -12.15 -0.13
C ALA A 88 -1.27 -12.52 0.84
N LEU A 89 0.00 -12.40 0.44
CA LEU A 89 1.15 -12.54 1.35
C LEU A 89 1.18 -11.44 2.43
N TYR A 90 0.80 -10.20 2.10
CA TYR A 90 0.61 -9.13 3.10
C TYR A 90 -0.50 -9.48 4.11
N SER A 91 -1.56 -10.15 3.63
CA SER A 91 -2.64 -10.65 4.47
C SER A 91 -2.19 -11.81 5.37
N ASN A 92 -1.34 -12.71 4.87
CA ASN A 92 -0.83 -13.87 5.62
C ASN A 92 0.17 -13.49 6.73
N VAL A 93 1.01 -12.47 6.49
CA VAL A 93 1.97 -11.96 7.50
C VAL A 93 1.25 -11.25 8.66
N ASN A 94 0.12 -10.58 8.39
CA ASN A 94 -0.71 -9.98 9.43
C ASN A 94 -1.74 -10.97 10.05
N CYS A 95 -2.17 -12.00 9.32
CA CYS A 95 -3.07 -13.04 9.84
C CYS A 95 -2.38 -13.93 10.89
N ARG A 96 -1.05 -14.13 10.82
CA ARG A 96 -0.33 -14.93 11.83
C ARG A 96 -0.15 -14.24 13.19
N ARG A 97 -0.51 -12.96 13.34
CA ARG A 97 -0.49 -12.25 14.62
C ARG A 97 -1.85 -12.15 15.32
N GLY A 98 -2.93 -12.63 14.69
CA GLY A 98 -4.26 -12.67 15.28
C GLY A 98 -4.85 -14.06 15.16
N GLN A 99 -4.84 -14.82 16.26
CA GLN A 99 -5.85 -15.86 16.49
C GLN A 99 -7.23 -15.25 16.20
N TYR A 100 -8.11 -15.97 15.49
CA TYR A 100 -9.42 -16.42 15.96
C TYR A 100 -10.24 -17.02 14.81
N ARG A 101 -10.80 -18.19 15.12
CA ARG A 101 -11.99 -18.76 14.48
C ARG A 101 -13.15 -17.76 14.58
N ALA A 102 -13.94 -17.63 13.52
CA ALA A 102 -15.36 -17.32 13.63
C ALA A 102 -16.08 -17.83 12.37
N ILE A 103 -16.86 -18.90 12.61
CA ILE A 103 -17.84 -19.63 11.77
C ILE A 103 -17.28 -20.33 10.53
#